data_AF-A0A920H815-F1
#
_entry.id   AF-A0A920H815-F1
#
_cell.length_a   1.000
_cell.length_b   1.000
_cell.length_c   1.000
_cell.angle_alpha   90.00
_cell.angle_beta   90.00
_cell.angle_gamma   90.00
#
_symmetry.space_group_name_H-M   'P 1'
#
loop_
_entity.id
_entity.type
_entity.pdbx_description
1 polymer ?
#
loop_
_entity_poly.entity_id
_entity_poly.type
_entity_poly.pdbx_seq_one_letter_code
_entity_poly.pdbx_strand_id
1 'polypeptide(L)'
;MYKNYIPILSSESYQNYSILFKRKYTRFIFSVDKKKNIILGKKRKYYKNIRCLSLIMMNIDRIGSNKGIEIEYLNKVKNSNNYNNFIVAGGFKKSDETVLKKLNIGEVICLSEVLRNL
;
A
#
# COMPACT_ATOMS: atom_id res chain seq x y z
N MET A 1 -3.68 21.26 -14.83
CA MET A 1 -3.07 20.58 -13.67
C MET A 1 -3.87 20.99 -12.44
N TYR A 2 -4.44 20.04 -11.69
CA TYR A 2 -5.28 20.35 -10.51
C TYR A 2 -4.45 21.10 -9.46
N LYS A 3 -5.04 22.05 -8.73
CA LYS A 3 -4.29 22.89 -7.76
C LYS A 3 -4.20 22.30 -6.34
N ASN A 4 -5.06 21.35 -6.00
CA ASN A 4 -5.11 20.73 -4.66
C ASN A 4 -5.36 19.21 -4.77
N TYR A 5 -4.30 18.45 -5.06
CA TYR A 5 -4.39 16.99 -5.19
C TYR A 5 -3.10 16.32 -4.73
N ILE A 6 -3.21 15.05 -4.31
CA ILE A 6 -2.07 14.14 -4.17
C ILE A 6 -2.29 13.01 -5.19
N PRO A 7 -1.41 12.85 -6.19
CA PRO A 7 -1.56 11.76 -7.15
C PRO A 7 -1.33 10.41 -6.48
N ILE A 8 -2.15 9.43 -6.84
CA ILE A 8 -1.91 8.02 -6.55
C ILE A 8 -1.43 7.36 -7.84
N LEU A 9 -0.22 6.80 -7.80
CA LEU A 9 0.35 6.05 -8.92
C LEU A 9 0.30 4.56 -8.60
N SER A 10 -0.32 3.76 -9.46
CA SER A 10 -0.41 2.30 -9.29
C SER A 10 0.71 1.55 -10.03
N SER A 11 1.17 0.44 -9.46
CA SER A 11 2.05 -0.55 -10.10
C SER A 11 1.56 -1.01 -11.47
N GLU A 12 0.26 -0.96 -11.71
CA GLU A 12 -0.40 -1.44 -12.94
C GLU A 12 -0.58 -0.34 -13.99
N SER A 13 -0.78 0.91 -13.57
CA SER A 13 -1.15 2.00 -14.50
C SER A 13 0.04 2.73 -15.11
N TYR A 14 1.21 2.72 -14.44
CA TYR A 14 2.30 3.62 -14.83
C TYR A 14 3.30 2.98 -15.80
N GLN A 15 3.44 3.53 -17.01
CA GLN A 15 4.27 2.93 -18.06
C GLN A 15 5.76 3.26 -17.92
N ASN A 16 6.11 4.48 -17.47
CA ASN A 16 7.49 4.96 -17.47
C ASN A 16 8.04 5.32 -16.07
N TYR A 17 8.25 4.31 -15.23
CA TYR A 17 8.83 4.46 -13.89
C TYR A 17 10.19 5.18 -13.83
N SER A 18 10.95 5.21 -14.94
CA SER A 18 12.26 5.85 -14.98
C SER A 18 12.21 7.33 -14.60
N ILE A 19 11.08 8.00 -14.84
CA ILE A 19 10.88 9.40 -14.48
C ILE A 19 10.63 9.60 -12.98
N LEU A 20 10.05 8.62 -12.28
CA LEU A 20 9.87 8.67 -10.82
C LEU A 20 11.21 8.56 -10.10
N PHE A 21 12.19 7.91 -10.73
CA PHE A 21 13.58 7.85 -10.24
C PHE A 21 14.39 9.10 -10.61
N LYS A 22 13.97 9.84 -11.64
CA LYS A 22 14.67 11.05 -12.10
C LYS A 22 14.11 12.29 -11.39
N ARG A 23 14.92 12.82 -10.47
CA ARG A 23 14.83 14.16 -9.84
C ARG A 23 13.48 14.52 -9.18
N LYS A 24 13.42 14.25 -7.87
CA LYS A 24 12.63 14.97 -6.85
C LYS A 24 11.10 14.88 -6.90
N TYR A 25 10.49 14.13 -7.81
CA TYR A 25 9.05 13.94 -7.77
C TYR A 25 8.69 12.92 -6.67
N THR A 26 8.52 13.39 -5.44
CA THR A 26 8.22 12.54 -4.26
C THR A 26 6.85 12.80 -3.68
N ARG A 27 6.15 13.84 -4.14
CA ARG A 27 4.85 14.27 -3.61
C ARG A 27 3.69 13.50 -4.24
N PHE A 28 3.70 12.18 -4.05
CA PHE A 28 2.65 11.27 -4.52
C PHE A 28 2.51 10.09 -3.57
N ILE A 29 1.40 9.36 -3.65
CA ILE A 29 1.21 8.07 -3.00
C ILE A 29 1.44 6.98 -4.04
N PHE A 30 2.22 5.97 -3.68
CA PHE A 30 2.41 4.82 -4.54
C PHE A 30 1.49 3.69 -4.08
N SER A 31 0.70 3.11 -4.98
CA SER A 31 -0.20 1.99 -4.68
C SER A 31 0.33 0.73 -5.33
N VAL A 32 0.43 -0.34 -4.54
CA VAL A 32 0.78 -1.66 -5.04
C VAL A 32 -0.28 -2.65 -4.63
N ASP A 33 -0.72 -3.41 -5.62
CA ASP A 33 -1.74 -4.42 -5.46
C ASP A 33 -1.06 -5.78 -5.39
N LYS A 34 -1.44 -6.59 -4.41
CA LYS A 34 -0.98 -7.96 -4.23
C LYS A 34 -2.12 -8.91 -4.50
N LYS A 35 -1.82 -9.97 -5.25
CA LYS A 35 -2.65 -11.16 -5.35
C LYS A 35 -1.76 -12.39 -5.19
N LYS A 36 -2.19 -13.33 -4.37
CA LYS A 36 -1.38 -14.42 -3.81
C LYS A 36 -0.12 -13.83 -3.21
N ASN A 37 1.06 -14.36 -3.52
CA ASN A 37 2.35 -13.84 -3.04
C ASN A 37 3.04 -12.90 -4.04
N ILE A 38 2.29 -12.32 -4.97
CA ILE A 38 2.84 -11.55 -6.09
C ILE A 38 2.26 -10.14 -6.07
N ILE A 39 3.14 -9.13 -6.13
CA ILE A 39 2.76 -7.77 -6.48
C ILE A 39 2.39 -7.73 -7.97
N LEU A 40 1.21 -7.20 -8.26
CA LEU A 40 0.65 -7.02 -9.59
C LEU A 40 1.34 -5.87 -10.33
N GLY A 41 1.23 -5.91 -11.66
CA GLY A 41 1.84 -4.94 -12.56
C GLY A 41 3.22 -5.35 -13.10
N LYS A 42 3.49 -4.99 -14.36
CA LYS A 42 4.73 -5.34 -15.10
C LYS A 42 6.00 -4.81 -14.43
N LYS A 43 5.85 -3.82 -13.54
CA LYS A 43 6.96 -3.06 -12.94
C LYS A 43 7.10 -3.33 -11.43
N ARG A 44 6.53 -4.43 -10.92
CA ARG A 44 6.64 -4.91 -9.54
C ARG A 44 8.06 -5.03 -8.96
N LYS A 45 9.12 -5.01 -9.78
CA LYS A 45 10.50 -5.02 -9.28
C LYS A 45 10.99 -3.66 -8.78
N TYR A 46 10.30 -2.60 -9.18
CA TYR A 46 10.75 -1.22 -8.96
C TYR A 46 10.18 -0.60 -7.71
N TYR A 47 9.07 -1.12 -7.17
CA TYR A 47 8.40 -0.47 -6.03
C TYR A 47 9.37 -0.26 -4.87
N LYS A 48 10.28 -1.19 -4.59
CA LYS A 48 11.20 -1.06 -3.45
C LYS A 48 12.06 0.20 -3.43
N ASN A 49 12.33 0.76 -4.62
CA ASN A 49 13.26 1.87 -4.79
C ASN A 49 12.56 3.22 -4.99
N ILE A 50 11.22 3.24 -4.98
CA ILE A 50 10.44 4.44 -5.23
C ILE A 50 10.39 5.30 -3.97
N ARG A 51 10.74 6.58 -4.11
CA ARG A 51 10.58 7.56 -3.04
C ARG A 51 9.26 8.31 -3.24
N CYS A 52 8.33 8.11 -2.32
CA CYS A 52 7.01 8.75 -2.32
C CYS A 52 6.61 9.20 -0.91
N LEU A 53 5.45 9.83 -0.76
CA LEU A 53 4.91 10.22 0.55
C LEU A 53 4.51 9.00 1.37
N SER A 54 3.83 8.05 0.74
CA SER A 54 3.29 6.85 1.39
C SER A 54 3.12 5.73 0.39
N LEU A 55 3.27 4.49 0.86
CA LEU A 55 2.97 3.28 0.10
C LEU A 55 1.63 2.71 0.55
N ILE A 56 0.65 2.67 -0.35
CA ILE A 56 -0.53 1.82 -0.18
C ILE A 56 -0.13 0.40 -0.55
N MET A 57 -0.25 -0.52 0.40
CA MET A 57 -0.08 -1.96 0.19
C MET A 57 -1.45 -2.63 0.28
N MET A 58 -2.04 -2.96 -0.88
CA MET A 58 -3.33 -3.63 -0.94
C MET A 58 -3.17 -5.13 -1.15
N ASN A 59 -3.84 -5.94 -0.33
CA ASN A 59 -3.94 -7.37 -0.57
C ASN A 59 -5.34 -7.75 -1.05
N ILE A 60 -5.46 -8.00 -2.35
CA ILE A 60 -6.75 -8.25 -3.00
C ILE A 60 -7.41 -9.52 -2.47
N ASP A 61 -6.63 -10.56 -2.14
CA ASP A 61 -7.19 -11.82 -1.61
C ASP A 61 -7.83 -11.66 -0.22
N ARG A 62 -7.55 -10.54 0.46
CA ARG A 62 -8.07 -10.26 1.80
C ARG A 62 -9.31 -9.37 1.75
N ILE A 63 -9.56 -8.65 0.66
CA ILE A 63 -10.74 -7.78 0.50
C ILE A 63 -12.02 -8.60 0.67
N GLY A 64 -12.94 -8.14 1.52
CA GLY A 64 -14.22 -8.82 1.77
C GLY A 64 -14.13 -10.19 2.46
N SER A 65 -12.93 -10.80 2.54
CA SER A 65 -12.72 -12.19 2.96
C SER A 65 -13.01 -12.49 4.44
N ASN A 66 -13.10 -11.45 5.28
CA ASN A 66 -13.14 -11.59 6.73
C ASN A 66 -11.95 -12.40 7.31
N LYS A 67 -10.77 -12.36 6.65
CA LYS A 67 -9.55 -13.07 7.11
C LYS A 67 -8.52 -12.18 7.82
N GLY A 68 -8.79 -10.88 7.99
CA GLY A 68 -7.79 -9.95 8.53
C GLY A 68 -6.73 -9.57 7.50
N ILE A 69 -5.90 -8.60 7.85
CA ILE A 69 -4.71 -8.25 7.06
C ILE A 69 -3.64 -9.35 7.14
N GLU A 70 -2.80 -9.45 6.09
CA GLU A 70 -1.70 -10.41 6.05
C GLU A 70 -0.44 -9.84 6.72
N ILE A 71 -0.40 -9.91 8.05
CA ILE A 71 0.65 -9.32 8.90
C ILE A 71 2.05 -9.77 8.53
N GLU A 72 2.27 -11.07 8.31
CA GLU A 72 3.61 -11.62 8.01
C GLU A 72 4.21 -10.98 6.76
N TYR A 73 3.40 -10.88 5.69
CA TYR A 73 3.82 -10.25 4.46
C TYR A 73 4.09 -8.75 4.64
N LEU A 74 3.22 -8.07 5.37
CA LEU A 74 3.38 -6.64 5.66
C LEU A 74 4.69 -6.36 6.41
N ASN A 75 5.01 -7.18 7.41
CA ASN A 75 6.26 -7.11 8.15
C ASN A 75 7.47 -7.36 7.23
N LYS A 76 7.41 -8.38 6.36
CA LYS A 76 8.45 -8.66 5.36
C LYS A 76 8.68 -7.49 4.39
N VAL A 77 7.61 -6.84 3.92
CA VAL A 77 7.72 -5.66 3.08
C VAL A 77 8.35 -4.52 3.87
N LYS A 78 7.87 -4.23 5.07
CA LYS A 78 8.38 -3.13 5.89
C LYS A 78 9.89 -3.28 6.15
N ASN A 79 10.34 -4.49 6.49
CA ASN A 79 11.75 -4.77 6.76
C ASN A 79 12.64 -4.77 5.51
N SER A 80 12.05 -4.85 4.32
CA SER A 80 12.81 -4.91 3.06
C SER A 80 12.67 -3.66 2.19
N ASN A 81 12.12 -2.57 2.73
CA ASN A 81 11.93 -1.30 2.03
C ASN A 81 12.09 -0.10 2.96
N ASN A 82 12.53 1.03 2.41
CA ASN A 82 12.79 2.26 3.17
C ASN A 82 11.62 3.25 3.13
N TYR A 83 10.38 2.76 3.08
CA TYR A 83 9.21 3.62 3.08
C TYR A 83 8.97 4.18 4.47
N ASN A 84 8.83 5.51 4.57
CA ASN A 84 8.57 6.18 5.84
C ASN A 84 7.12 5.99 6.30
N ASN A 85 6.17 5.90 5.36
CA ASN A 85 4.76 5.72 5.67
C ASN A 85 4.15 4.58 4.85
N PHE A 86 3.37 3.75 5.53
CA PHE A 86 2.62 2.64 4.96
C PHE A 86 1.14 2.85 5.25
N ILE A 87 0.34 2.72 4.21
CA ILE A 87 -1.11 2.65 4.29
C ILE A 87 -1.50 1.23 3.92
N VAL A 88 -2.16 0.52 4.84
CA VAL A 88 -2.56 -0.88 4.59
C VAL A 88 -3.95 -0.90 3.99
N ALA A 89 -4.18 -1.78 3.01
CA ALA A 89 -5.50 -1.96 2.42
C ALA A 89 -5.82 -3.45 2.20
N GLY A 90 -7.10 -3.79 2.30
CA GLY A 90 -7.62 -5.13 2.05
C GLY A 90 -7.68 -6.01 3.28
N GLY A 91 -8.90 -6.26 3.74
CA GLY A 91 -9.22 -7.27 4.75
C GLY A 91 -9.02 -6.86 6.20
N PHE A 92 -8.80 -5.58 6.51
CA PHE A 92 -8.73 -5.08 7.88
C PHE A 92 -9.91 -5.53 8.75
N LYS A 93 -9.58 -5.89 9.98
CA LYS A 93 -10.51 -6.09 11.10
C LYS A 93 -10.12 -5.20 12.27
N LYS A 94 -11.08 -4.85 13.11
CA LYS A 94 -10.79 -4.12 14.36
C LYS A 94 -9.71 -4.79 15.23
N SER A 95 -9.68 -6.12 15.27
CA SER A 95 -8.65 -6.88 16.00
C SER A 95 -7.22 -6.67 15.49
N ASP A 96 -7.05 -6.20 14.25
CA ASP A 96 -5.74 -5.99 13.62
C ASP A 96 -5.06 -4.69 14.10
N GLU A 97 -5.82 -3.77 14.73
CA GLU A 97 -5.36 -2.44 15.15
C GLU A 97 -4.11 -2.52 16.06
N THR A 98 -4.13 -3.40 17.06
CA THR A 98 -3.01 -3.58 17.99
C THR A 98 -1.74 -4.01 17.28
N VAL A 99 -1.85 -4.88 16.26
CA VAL A 99 -0.68 -5.37 15.51
C VAL A 99 -0.15 -4.28 14.57
N LEU A 100 -1.03 -3.52 13.92
CA LEU A 100 -0.62 -2.38 13.09
C LEU A 100 0.13 -1.31 13.89
N LYS A 101 -0.34 -1.00 15.12
CA LYS A 101 0.35 -0.10 16.04
C LYS A 101 1.75 -0.61 16.39
N LYS A 102 1.89 -1.90 16.73
CA LYS A 102 3.20 -2.53 17.00
C LYS A 102 4.14 -2.48 15.81
N LEU A 103 3.60 -2.58 14.59
CA LEU A 103 4.36 -2.43 13.36
C LEU A 103 4.62 -0.96 13.00
N ASN A 104 4.25 0.02 13.83
CA ASN A 104 4.34 1.45 13.53
C ASN A 104 3.70 1.82 12.17
N ILE A 105 2.47 1.35 11.97
CA ILE A 105 1.63 1.65 10.80
C ILE A 105 0.44 2.45 11.30
N GLY A 106 0.39 3.73 10.92
CA GLY A 106 -0.61 4.67 11.42
C GLY A 106 -1.91 4.70 10.60
N GLU A 107 -1.89 4.16 9.38
CA GLU A 107 -3.00 4.35 8.43
C GLU A 107 -3.45 3.03 7.80
N VAL A 108 -4.77 2.86 7.71
CA VAL A 108 -5.42 1.71 7.07
C VAL A 108 -6.66 2.16 6.31
N ILE A 109 -6.85 1.61 5.11
CA ILE A 109 -8.06 1.82 4.31
C ILE A 109 -9.09 0.77 4.71
N CYS A 110 -10.17 1.23 5.33
CA CYS A 110 -11.26 0.40 5.83
C CYS A 110 -12.54 0.67 5.04
N LEU A 111 -13.00 -0.32 4.28
CA LEU A 111 -14.31 -0.27 3.61
C LEU A 111 -15.21 -1.37 4.15
N SER A 112 -14.90 -2.64 3.85
CA SER A 112 -15.78 -3.77 4.21
C SER A 112 -16.03 -3.91 5.71
N GLU A 113 -15.05 -3.57 6.56
CA GLU A 113 -15.23 -3.63 8.00
C GLU A 113 -16.19 -2.53 8.51
N VAL A 114 -16.07 -1.31 7.98
CA VAL A 114 -16.99 -0.22 8.34
C VAL A 114 -18.40 -0.58 7.92
N LEU A 115 -18.60 -1.03 6.68
CA LEU A 115 -19.92 -1.40 6.15
C LEU A 115 -20.61 -2.54 6.91
N ARG A 116 -19.86 -3.42 7.60
CA ARG A 116 -20.44 -4.49 8.43
C ARG A 116 -20.88 -4.04 9.82
N ASN A 117 -20.41 -2.87 10.26
CA ASN A 117 -20.65 -2.34 11.60
C ASN A 117 -21.48 -1.03 11.56
N LEU A 118 -22.00 -0.66 10.39
CA LEU A 118 -23.06 0.33 10.21
C LEU A 118 -24.41 -0.36 10.38
#